data_AF-G5JAY1-F1
#
_entry.id   AF-G5JAY1-F1
#
_cell.length_a   1.000
_cell.length_b   1.000
_cell.length_c   1.000
_cell.angle_alpha   90.00
_cell.angle_beta   90.00
_cell.angle_gamma   90.00
#
_symmetry.space_group_name_H-M   'P 1'
#
loop_
_entity.id
_entity.type
_entity.pdbx_description
1 polymer ?
#
loop_
_entity_poly.entity_id
_entity_poly.type
_entity_poly.pdbx_seq_one_letter_code
_entity_poly.pdbx_strand_id
1 'polypeptide(L)' 'MQAITSSQAKEQLDELIEQVILDVEPTIVCNAQG' A
#
# COMPACT_ATOMS: atom_id res chain seq x y z
N MET A 1 8.41 -3.95 5.53
CA MET A 1 7.19 -3.16 5.86
C MET A 1 7.27 -1.77 5.24
N GLN A 2 6.40 -1.46 4.28
CA GLN A 2 6.32 -0.15 3.61
C GLN A 2 5.12 0.68 4.10
N ALA A 3 5.17 1.99 3.96
CA ALA A 3 4.05 2.89 4.25
C ALA A 3 3.75 3.76 3.03
N ILE A 4 2.48 3.82 2.64
CA ILE A 4 1.99 4.58 1.48
C ILE A 4 0.81 5.46 1.87
N THR A 5 0.51 6.46 1.05
CA THR A 5 -0.69 7.28 1.25
C THR A 5 -1.93 6.59 0.67
N SER A 6 -3.10 6.90 1.23
CA SER A 6 -4.39 6.46 0.69
C SER A 6 -4.64 6.94 -0.75
N SER A 7 -4.01 8.03 -1.20
CA SER A 7 -4.07 8.46 -2.59
C SER A 7 -3.30 7.52 -3.51
N GLN A 8 -2.05 7.16 -3.15
CA GLN A 8 -1.26 6.18 -3.89
C GLN A 8 -1.95 4.81 -3.90
N ALA A 9 -2.53 4.39 -2.77
CA ALA A 9 -3.27 3.14 -2.66
C ALA A 9 -4.48 3.09 -3.62
N LYS A 10 -5.17 4.21 -3.80
CA LYS A 10 -6.32 4.29 -4.73
C LYS A 10 -5.90 4.20 -6.19
N GLU A 11 -4.78 4.81 -6.55
CA GLU A 11 -4.30 4.84 -7.93
C GLU A 11 -3.71 3.50 -8.38
N GLN A 12 -3.16 2.71 -7.45
CA GLN A 12 -2.34 1.52 -7.74
C GLN A 12 -2.79 0.26 -6.97
N LEU A 13 -4.07 0.17 -6.60
CA LEU A 13 -4.57 -0.86 -5.68
C LEU A 13 -4.22 -2.28 -6.12
N ASP A 14 -4.43 -2.61 -7.40
CA ASP A 14 -4.22 -3.96 -7.91
C ASP A 14 -2.73 -4.37 -7.83
N GLU A 15 -1.82 -3.48 -8.23
CA GLU A 15 -0.38 -3.73 -8.16
C GLU A 15 0.11 -3.87 -6.70
N LEU A 16 -0.44 -3.07 -5.79
CA LEU A 16 -0.13 -3.15 -4.37
C LEU A 16 -0.57 -4.47 -3.74
N ILE A 17 -1.73 -5.01 -4.15
CA ILE A 17 -2.20 -6.32 -3.68
C ILE A 17 -1.21 -7.42 -4.13
N GLU A 18 -0.81 -7.41 -5.40
CA GLU A 18 0.15 -8.38 -5.93
C GLU A 18 1.50 -8.30 -5.20
N GLN A 19 2.02 -7.08 -4.98
CA GLN A 19 3.27 -6.88 -4.23
C GLN A 19 3.18 -7.41 -2.79
N VAL A 20 2.10 -7.10 -2.05
CA VAL A 20 1.93 -7.58 -0.66
C VAL A 20 1.89 -9.12 -0.61
N ILE A 21 1.24 -9.76 -1.59
CA ILE A 21 1.19 -11.22 -1.67
C ILE A 21 2.59 -11.80 -1.95
N LEU A 22 3.33 -11.22 -2.90
CA LEU A 22 4.66 -11.69 -3.31
C LEU A 22 5.71 -11.47 -2.21
N ASP A 23 5.72 -10.30 -1.60
CA ASP A 23 6.72 -9.89 -0.63
C ASP A 23 6.46 -10.52 0.75
N VAL A 24 5.23 -11.01 0.99
CA VAL A 24 4.78 -11.57 2.28
C VAL A 24 5.05 -10.58 3.44
N GLU A 25 5.00 -9.29 3.12
CA GLU A 25 5.20 -8.20 4.07
C GLU A 25 3.98 -7.27 4.08
N PRO A 26 3.60 -6.75 5.25
CA PRO A 26 2.51 -5.80 5.35
C PRO A 26 2.91 -4.42 4.78
N THR A 27 1.92 -3.76 4.18
CA THR A 27 1.98 -2.36 3.76
C THR A 27 0.99 -1.54 4.59
N ILE A 28 1.48 -0.46 5.19
CA ILE A 28 0.67 0.49 5.97
C ILE A 28 0.09 1.53 5.03
N VAL A 29 -1.23 1.76 5.12
CA VAL A 29 -1.91 2.83 4.38
C VAL A 29 -2.21 3.99 5.33
N CYS A 30 -1.55 5.11 5.10
CA CYS A 30 -1.70 6.37 5.83
C CYS A 30 -2.71 7.28 5.14
N ASN A 31 -3.54 7.97 5.92
CA ASN A 31 -4.39 9.04 5.37
C ASN A 31 -3.55 10.33 5.21
N ALA A 32 -4.16 11.42 4.73
CA ALA A 32 -3.44 12.69 4.54
C ALA A 32 -2.92 13.34 5.84
N GLN A 33 -3.26 12.79 7.01
CA GLN A 33 -2.87 13.30 8.32
C GLN A 33 -1.72 12.49 8.96
N GLY A 34 -1.22 11.45 8.27
CA GLY A 34 -0.18 10.55 8.77
C GLY A 34 -0.77 9.31 9.42
#